data_AF-A0A8D8FV41-F1
#
_entry.id   AF-A0A8D8FV41-F1
#
_cell.length_a   1.000
_cell.length_b   1.000
_cell.length_c   1.000
_cell.angle_alpha   90.00
_cell.angle_beta   90.00
_cell.angle_gamma   90.00
#
_symmetry.space_group_name_H-M   'P 1'
#
loop_
_entity.id
_entity.type
_entity.pdbx_description
1 polymer ?
#
loop_
_entity_poly.entity_id
_entity_poly.type
_entity_poly.pdbx_seq_one_letter_code
_entity_poly.pdbx_strand_id
1 'polypeptide(L)'
;IKFRPTREHYNADAFSRLPVSAQTPEYVVEEVDLLEVNMIETLPLTVGDLAKSTAADPTVKVLLQGLKNGKTVEARERFGIDQNEFALQQGCIMRGIRVYVPPELRQNVLAELHSTHFGSTRLKSLARGYVWWERIDKD
;
A
#
# COMPACT_ATOMS: atom_id res chain seq x y z
N ILE A 1 -45.17 18.08 31.93
CA ILE A 1 -44.12 17.68 30.96
C ILE A 1 -44.04 18.82 29.94
N LYS A 2 -42.98 19.63 30.00
CA LYS A 2 -42.81 20.83 29.15
C LYS A 2 -41.82 20.50 28.03
N PHE A 3 -42.27 20.67 26.78
CA PHE A 3 -41.46 20.55 25.56
C PHE A 3 -40.44 21.68 25.48
N ARG A 4 -39.17 21.35 25.20
CA ARG A 4 -38.08 22.33 24.99
C ARG A 4 -37.61 22.31 23.53
N PRO A 5 -37.35 23.48 22.91
CA PRO A 5 -36.97 23.59 21.51
C PRO A 5 -35.49 23.28 21.22
N THR A 6 -35.24 22.77 20.01
CA THR A 6 -34.05 22.09 19.47
C THR A 6 -32.79 22.96 19.27
N ARG A 7 -32.60 24.04 20.03
CA ARG A 7 -31.44 24.96 19.86
C ARG A 7 -30.34 24.84 20.92
N GLU A 8 -30.46 23.92 21.87
CA GLU A 8 -29.44 23.66 22.90
C GLU A 8 -28.78 22.27 22.79
N HIS A 9 -29.00 21.54 21.69
CA HIS A 9 -28.25 20.31 21.39
C HIS A 9 -27.14 20.63 20.37
N TYR A 10 -26.03 21.22 20.83
CA TYR A 10 -24.82 21.33 20.01
C TYR A 10 -23.63 20.62 20.68
N ASN A 11 -23.82 19.33 20.96
CA ASN A 11 -22.74 18.39 21.27
C ASN A 11 -22.71 17.27 20.22
N ALA A 12 -23.09 17.58 18.98
CA ALA A 12 -22.97 16.67 17.85
C ALA A 12 -21.61 16.93 17.18
N ASP A 13 -20.66 16.05 17.52
CA ASP A 13 -19.60 15.52 16.66
C ASP A 13 -19.13 16.43 15.50
N ALA A 14 -18.13 17.25 15.80
CA ALA A 14 -17.39 18.02 14.81
C ALA A 14 -15.92 18.18 15.25
N PHE A 15 -15.22 17.06 15.42
CA PHE A 15 -13.77 17.04 15.64
C PHE A 15 -13.00 16.61 14.39
N SER A 16 -13.14 17.33 13.27
CA SER A 16 -12.14 17.27 12.19
C SER A 16 -12.16 18.46 11.22
N ARG A 17 -12.45 19.67 11.71
CA ARG A 17 -12.35 20.88 10.89
C ARG A 17 -11.74 22.03 11.69
N LEU A 18 -10.45 21.90 11.99
CA LEU A 18 -9.63 23.06 12.35
C LEU A 18 -8.94 23.57 11.08
N PRO A 19 -9.26 24.80 10.62
CA PRO A 19 -8.44 25.47 9.63
C PRO A 19 -7.23 26.09 10.35
N VAL A 20 -6.04 25.53 10.13
CA VAL A 20 -4.80 26.14 10.63
C VAL A 20 -4.35 27.18 9.59
N SER A 21 -4.57 28.45 9.91
CA SER A 21 -3.85 29.55 9.28
C SER A 21 -2.52 29.73 10.00
N ALA A 22 -1.45 29.16 9.45
CA ALA A 22 -0.08 29.57 9.73
C ALA A 22 0.89 28.97 8.69
N GLN A 23 1.32 29.84 7.77
CA GLN A 23 2.65 29.92 7.15
C GLN A 23 3.42 28.60 6.92
N THR A 24 3.53 28.21 5.65
CA THR A 24 4.56 27.27 5.12
C THR A 24 5.98 27.67 5.57
N PRO A 25 6.98 26.77 5.62
CA PRO A 25 7.03 25.47 4.94
C PRO A 25 7.57 24.33 5.82
N GLU A 26 6.94 23.16 5.83
CA GLU A 26 7.67 21.88 5.96
C GLU A 26 6.67 20.73 5.91
N TYR A 27 6.87 19.87 4.91
CA TYR A 27 6.64 18.43 4.93
C TYR A 27 5.61 17.97 5.98
N VAL A 28 4.33 18.10 5.66
CA VAL A 28 3.28 17.31 6.32
C VAL A 28 3.53 15.88 5.84
N VAL A 29 4.41 15.15 6.52
CA VAL A 29 4.43 13.70 6.42
C VAL A 29 3.10 13.28 7.03
N GLU A 30 2.11 13.05 6.17
CA GLU A 30 0.93 12.31 6.55
C GLU A 30 1.41 11.08 7.33
N GLU A 31 1.03 10.95 8.61
CA GLU A 31 1.37 9.81 9.49
C GLU A 31 0.98 8.44 8.89
N VAL A 32 0.26 8.45 7.77
CA VAL A 32 -0.10 7.30 6.96
C VAL A 32 1.11 6.74 6.18
N ASP A 33 2.07 7.59 5.80
CA ASP A 33 3.23 7.21 4.96
C ASP A 33 4.29 6.42 5.77
N LEU A 34 4.44 6.73 7.06
CA LEU A 34 5.38 6.03 7.96
C LEU A 34 4.90 4.61 8.31
N LEU A 35 3.59 4.40 8.38
CA LEU A 35 3.02 3.07 8.63
C LEU A 35 3.18 2.16 7.41
N GLU A 36 3.04 2.72 6.21
CA GLU A 36 3.19 1.98 4.95
C GLU A 36 4.64 1.51 4.72
N VAL A 37 5.64 2.32 5.07
CA VAL A 37 7.06 1.95 4.95
C VAL A 37 7.51 0.99 6.07
N ASN A 38 7.09 1.23 7.33
CA ASN A 38 7.50 0.39 8.47
C ASN A 38 6.99 -1.06 8.37
N MET A 39 5.87 -1.31 7.70
CA MET A 39 5.39 -2.69 7.52
C MET A 39 6.27 -3.49 6.55
N ILE A 40 6.89 -2.83 5.57
CA ILE A 40 7.90 -3.47 4.70
C ILE A 40 9.12 -3.87 5.54
N GLU A 41 9.51 -3.06 6.53
CA GLU A 41 10.62 -3.38 7.44
C GLU A 41 10.33 -4.56 8.39
N THR A 42 9.06 -4.85 8.68
CA THR A 42 8.68 -5.97 9.56
C THR A 42 8.64 -7.33 8.87
N LEU A 43 8.54 -7.35 7.54
CA LEU A 43 8.89 -8.54 6.76
C LEU A 43 10.40 -8.54 6.59
N PRO A 44 11.07 -9.70 6.51
CA PRO A 44 12.49 -9.79 6.12
C PRO A 44 12.68 -9.48 4.62
N LEU A 45 11.96 -8.48 4.12
CA LEU A 45 11.87 -8.05 2.74
C LEU A 45 12.11 -6.56 2.73
N THR A 46 13.37 -6.17 2.55
CA THR A 46 13.68 -4.76 2.40
C THR A 46 13.10 -4.24 1.09
N VAL A 47 12.73 -2.95 1.05
CA VAL A 47 12.35 -2.28 -0.21
C VAL A 47 13.42 -2.48 -1.28
N GLY A 48 14.70 -2.48 -0.89
CA GLY A 48 15.82 -2.70 -1.79
C GLY A 48 15.81 -4.09 -2.44
N ASP A 49 15.47 -5.13 -1.69
CA ASP A 49 15.36 -6.49 -2.23
C ASP A 49 14.14 -6.61 -3.14
N LEU A 50 12.98 -6.09 -2.73
CA LEU A 50 11.78 -6.02 -3.57
C LEU A 50 12.04 -5.29 -4.89
N ALA A 51 12.74 -4.16 -4.86
CA ALA A 51 13.06 -3.39 -6.06
C ALA A 51 14.01 -4.14 -6.99
N LYS A 52 15.03 -4.83 -6.44
CA LYS A 52 15.95 -5.68 -7.22
C LYS A 52 15.21 -6.84 -7.88
N SER A 53 14.42 -7.56 -7.09
CA SER A 53 13.59 -8.69 -7.54
C SER A 53 12.57 -8.26 -8.60
N THR A 54 11.94 -7.10 -8.41
CA THR A 54 10.99 -6.53 -9.37
C THR A 54 11.68 -6.14 -10.68
N ALA A 55 12.91 -5.61 -10.60
CA ALA A 55 13.69 -5.30 -11.80
C ALA A 55 14.17 -6.55 -12.55
N ALA A 56 14.39 -7.66 -11.83
CA ALA A 56 14.76 -8.95 -12.40
C ALA A 56 13.57 -9.72 -12.99
N ASP A 57 12.34 -9.43 -12.55
CA ASP A 57 11.14 -10.13 -12.99
C ASP A 57 10.76 -9.79 -14.45
N PRO A 58 10.83 -10.77 -15.38
CA PRO A 58 10.52 -10.54 -16.78
C PRO A 58 9.04 -10.24 -17.02
N THR A 59 8.13 -10.69 -16.14
CA THR A 59 6.67 -10.53 -16.33
C THR A 59 6.21 -9.09 -16.18
N VAL A 60 6.90 -8.31 -15.34
CA VAL A 60 6.57 -6.90 -15.08
C VAL A 60 7.57 -5.93 -15.69
N LYS A 61 8.59 -6.42 -16.40
CA LYS A 61 9.65 -5.57 -16.97
C LYS A 61 9.11 -4.50 -17.91
N VAL A 62 8.14 -4.85 -18.76
CA VAL A 62 7.50 -3.92 -19.68
C VAL A 62 6.64 -2.90 -18.92
N LEU A 63 5.86 -3.35 -17.94
CA LEU A 63 5.09 -2.47 -17.05
C LEU A 63 6.00 -1.50 -16.29
N LEU A 64 7.09 -1.98 -15.70
CA LEU A 64 8.08 -1.18 -14.97
C LEU A 64 8.66 -0.07 -15.85
N GLN A 65 9.06 -0.40 -17.08
CA GLN A 65 9.58 0.59 -18.03
C GLN A 65 8.49 1.58 -18.49
N GLY A 66 7.26 1.11 -18.67
CA GLY A 66 6.11 1.95 -18.99
C GLY A 66 5.82 2.98 -17.91
N LEU A 67 5.77 2.54 -16.65
CA LEU A 67 5.58 3.41 -15.50
C LEU A 67 6.73 4.41 -15.33
N LYS A 68 7.99 3.97 -15.51
CA LYS A 68 9.16 4.87 -15.45
C LYS A 68 9.15 5.97 -16.51
N ASN A 69 8.70 5.63 -17.72
CA ASN A 69 8.76 6.54 -18.86
C ASN A 69 7.42 7.24 -19.15
N GLY A 70 6.39 7.02 -18.33
CA GLY A 70 5.04 7.54 -18.56
C GLY A 70 4.39 7.02 -19.85
N LYS A 71 4.79 5.83 -20.34
CA LYS A 71 4.26 5.24 -21.58
C LYS A 71 3.10 4.32 -21.28
N THR A 72 2.09 4.33 -22.15
CA THR A 72 1.01 3.35 -22.11
C THR A 72 1.54 1.97 -22.48
N VAL A 73 1.25 1.00 -21.64
CA VAL A 73 1.62 -0.41 -21.79
C VAL A 73 0.38 -1.19 -22.22
N GLU A 74 0.54 -2.25 -23.00
CA GLU A 74 -0.58 -3.10 -23.43
C GLU A 74 -1.17 -3.86 -22.24
N ALA A 75 -2.49 -4.12 -22.26
CA ALA A 75 -3.19 -4.76 -21.15
C ALA A 75 -2.62 -6.13 -20.77
N ARG A 76 -2.14 -6.93 -21.75
CA ARG A 76 -1.52 -8.24 -21.51
C ARG A 76 -0.26 -8.16 -20.64
N GLU A 77 0.49 -7.08 -20.75
CA GLU A 77 1.72 -6.82 -20.00
C GLU A 77 1.42 -6.18 -18.62
N ARG A 78 0.13 -5.99 -18.31
CA ARG A 78 -0.39 -5.41 -17.06
C ARG A 78 -1.42 -6.31 -16.41
N PHE A 79 -1.36 -7.62 -16.65
CA PHE A 79 -2.29 -8.61 -16.08
C PHE A 79 -3.77 -8.36 -16.43
N GLY A 80 -4.06 -7.60 -17.49
CA GLY A 80 -5.41 -7.16 -17.85
C GLY A 80 -5.99 -6.05 -16.98
N ILE A 81 -5.20 -5.46 -16.07
CA ILE A 81 -5.60 -4.42 -15.10
C ILE A 81 -5.26 -3.05 -15.67
N ASP A 82 -6.09 -2.02 -15.41
CA ASP A 82 -5.84 -0.64 -15.87
C ASP A 82 -4.47 -0.12 -15.40
N GLN A 83 -3.75 0.59 -16.27
CA GLN A 83 -2.44 1.16 -15.96
C GLN A 83 -2.53 2.19 -14.83
N ASN A 84 -3.65 2.91 -14.73
CA ASN A 84 -3.86 3.92 -13.70
C ASN A 84 -3.96 3.33 -12.29
N GLU A 85 -4.22 2.03 -12.17
CA GLU A 85 -4.16 1.34 -10.88
C GLU A 85 -2.71 1.13 -10.40
N PHE A 86 -1.73 1.22 -11.31
CA PHE A 86 -0.34 0.99 -10.99
C PHE A 86 0.44 2.29 -10.79
N ALA A 87 1.25 2.30 -9.74
CA ALA A 87 2.22 3.35 -9.46
C ALA A 87 3.61 2.74 -9.30
N LEU A 88 4.64 3.57 -9.43
CA LEU A 88 6.02 3.18 -9.21
C LEU A 88 6.60 3.97 -8.04
N GLN A 89 7.04 3.28 -7.00
CA GLN A 89 7.61 3.89 -5.80
C GLN A 89 8.90 3.17 -5.43
N GLN A 90 10.01 3.92 -5.36
CA GLN A 90 11.34 3.38 -4.98
C GLN A 90 11.77 2.13 -5.77
N GLY A 91 11.33 2.00 -7.03
CA GLY A 91 11.61 0.84 -7.88
C GLY A 91 10.67 -0.36 -7.69
N CYS A 92 9.72 -0.27 -6.77
CA CYS A 92 8.66 -1.25 -6.54
C CYS A 92 7.38 -0.84 -7.28
N ILE A 93 6.69 -1.81 -7.86
CA ILE A 93 5.37 -1.58 -8.48
C ILE A 93 4.32 -1.65 -7.38
N MET A 94 3.50 -0.61 -7.29
CA MET A 94 2.38 -0.50 -6.38
C MET A 94 1.08 -0.64 -7.17
N ARG A 95 0.06 -1.25 -6.57
CA ARG A 95 -1.32 -1.28 -7.05
C ARG A 95 -2.23 -0.74 -5.96
N GLY A 96 -2.63 0.52 -6.06
CA GLY A 96 -3.18 1.25 -4.91
C GLY A 96 -2.19 1.19 -3.73
N ILE A 97 -2.65 0.73 -2.57
CA ILE A 97 -1.81 0.55 -1.36
C ILE A 97 -0.99 -0.75 -1.36
N ARG A 98 -1.14 -1.62 -2.37
CA ARG A 98 -0.51 -2.95 -2.37
C ARG A 98 0.79 -2.97 -3.14
N VAL A 99 1.85 -3.53 -2.58
CA VAL A 99 3.11 -3.77 -3.28
C VAL A 99 3.03 -5.05 -4.10
N TYR A 100 3.52 -4.99 -5.35
CA TYR A 100 3.72 -6.17 -6.17
C TYR A 100 4.83 -7.04 -5.58
N VAL A 101 4.58 -8.34 -5.42
CA VAL A 101 5.57 -9.32 -4.97
C VAL A 101 6.06 -10.16 -6.15
N PRO A 102 7.35 -10.05 -6.53
CA PRO A 102 7.97 -10.87 -7.56
C PRO A 102 7.91 -12.37 -7.24
N PRO A 103 7.80 -13.26 -8.24
CA PRO A 103 7.69 -14.71 -8.04
C PRO A 103 8.69 -15.32 -7.07
N GLU A 104 9.95 -14.86 -7.11
CA GLU A 104 11.03 -15.37 -6.25
C GLU A 104 10.82 -15.07 -4.76
N LEU A 105 10.10 -14.00 -4.42
CA LEU A 105 9.84 -13.59 -3.05
C LEU A 105 8.50 -14.13 -2.52
N ARG A 106 7.62 -14.64 -3.39
CA ARG A 106 6.28 -15.11 -3.00
C ARG A 106 6.33 -16.23 -1.97
N GLN A 107 7.22 -17.21 -2.12
CA GLN A 107 7.36 -18.30 -1.16
C GLN A 107 7.79 -17.80 0.23
N ASN A 108 8.70 -16.83 0.28
CA ASN A 108 9.14 -16.24 1.55
C ASN A 108 8.00 -15.44 2.19
N VAL A 109 7.27 -14.63 1.41
CA VAL A 109 6.07 -13.91 1.89
C VAL A 109 5.05 -14.90 2.43
N LEU A 110 4.72 -15.97 1.69
CA LEU A 110 3.74 -16.98 2.11
C LEU A 110 4.20 -17.72 3.38
N ALA A 111 5.47 -18.11 3.48
CA ALA A 111 6.02 -18.75 4.67
C ALA A 111 5.91 -17.86 5.91
N GLU A 112 6.22 -16.57 5.78
CA GLU A 112 6.04 -15.59 6.85
C GLU A 112 4.56 -15.42 7.22
N LEU A 113 3.67 -15.36 6.23
CA LEU A 113 2.22 -15.27 6.44
C LEU A 113 1.63 -16.53 7.10
N HIS A 114 2.19 -17.71 6.84
CA HIS A 114 1.75 -19.00 7.40
C HIS A 114 2.43 -19.38 8.71
N SER A 115 3.55 -18.73 9.07
CA SER A 115 4.22 -18.96 10.34
C SER A 115 3.26 -18.72 11.53
N THR A 116 3.21 -19.64 12.50
CA THR A 116 2.29 -19.58 13.65
C THR A 116 2.96 -19.05 14.92
N HIS A 117 3.86 -18.07 14.81
CA HIS A 117 4.36 -17.37 16.00
C HIS A 117 3.28 -16.39 16.53
N PHE A 118 2.82 -16.67 17.75
CA PHE A 118 1.69 -16.02 18.45
C PHE A 118 1.74 -14.48 18.56
N GLY A 119 2.89 -13.84 18.31
CA GLY A 119 3.06 -12.38 18.39
C GLY A 119 2.78 -11.61 17.09
N SER A 120 2.66 -12.31 15.95
CA SER A 120 2.72 -11.66 14.62
C SER A 120 1.38 -11.62 13.87
N THR A 121 0.28 -12.12 14.45
CA THR A 121 -0.99 -12.37 13.73
C THR A 121 -1.65 -11.09 13.19
N ARG A 122 -1.58 -9.98 13.92
CA ARG A 122 -2.14 -8.69 13.47
C ARG A 122 -1.30 -8.09 12.33
N LEU A 123 0.02 -8.16 12.45
CA LEU A 123 0.95 -7.67 11.42
C LEU A 123 0.88 -8.52 10.14
N LYS A 124 0.67 -9.83 10.24
CA LYS A 124 0.45 -10.72 9.09
C LYS A 124 -0.85 -10.42 8.35
N SER A 125 -1.91 -10.14 9.11
CA SER A 125 -3.21 -9.76 8.54
C SER A 125 -3.12 -8.42 7.81
N LEU A 126 -2.35 -7.47 8.35
CA LEU A 126 -2.03 -6.23 7.66
C LEU A 126 -1.19 -6.51 6.41
N ALA A 127 -0.09 -7.25 6.51
CA ALA A 127 0.76 -7.60 5.37
C ALA A 127 -0.01 -8.23 4.21
N ARG A 128 -0.96 -9.15 4.47
CA ARG A 128 -1.89 -9.69 3.43
C ARG A 128 -2.69 -8.62 2.71
N GLY A 129 -3.05 -7.53 3.40
CA GLY A 129 -3.74 -6.39 2.83
C GLY A 129 -2.85 -5.50 1.95
N TYR A 130 -1.53 -5.55 2.12
CA TYR A 130 -0.53 -4.71 1.45
C TYR A 130 0.31 -5.44 0.41
N VAL A 131 0.20 -6.76 0.24
CA VAL A 131 0.90 -7.48 -0.84
C VAL A 131 -0.06 -7.87 -1.97
N TRP A 132 0.46 -7.93 -3.19
CA TRP A 132 -0.31 -8.34 -4.36
C TRP A 132 0.56 -9.04 -5.40
N TRP A 133 0.02 -10.07 -6.03
CA TRP A 133 0.51 -10.63 -7.29
C TRP A 133 -0.66 -11.30 -8.01
N GLU A 134 -0.48 -11.66 -9.28
CA GLU A 134 -1.51 -12.39 -10.01
C GLU A 134 -1.82 -13.71 -9.28
N ARG A 135 -3.08 -13.91 -8.88
CA ARG A 135 -3.59 -15.12 -8.20
C ARG A 135 -3.18 -15.29 -6.73
N ILE A 136 -2.87 -14.21 -6.01
CA ILE A 136 -2.62 -14.27 -4.55
C ILE A 136 -3.73 -15.00 -3.77
N ASP A 137 -5.00 -14.90 -4.18
CA ASP A 137 -6.12 -15.58 -3.50
C ASP A 137 -6.19 -17.11 -3.73
N LYS A 138 -5.31 -17.67 -4.57
CA LYS A 138 -5.27 -19.11 -4.90
C LYS A 138 -4.05 -19.85 -4.30
N ASP A 139 -3.12 -19.12 -3.67
CA ASP A 139 -1.87 -19.62 -3.06
C ASP A 139 -1.95 -19.53 -1.52
#